data_AF-A0A1Q3MY88-F1
#
_entry.id   AF-A0A1Q3MY88-F1
#
_cell.length_a   1.000
_cell.length_b   1.000
_cell.length_c   1.000
_cell.angle_alpha   90.00
_cell.angle_beta   90.00
_cell.angle_gamma   90.00
#
_symmetry.space_group_name_H-M   'P 1'
#
loop_
_entity.id
_entity.type
_entity.pdbx_description
1 polymer ?
#
loop_
_entity_poly.entity_id
_entity_poly.type
_entity_poly.pdbx_seq_one_letter_code
_entity_poly.pdbx_strand_id
1 'polypeptide(L)' 'MQELFVKKYWNEEDVLFYLHFQNGKAVRQIEETSKGRVLLTSENPYQEGSMLYDQSVDELELNDSDFITKEEFNKAWNKQ' A
#
# COMPACT_ATOMS: atom_id res chain seq x y z
N MET A 1 -3.01 13.71 -13.46
CA MET A 1 -2.92 12.29 -13.05
C MET A 1 -3.62 12.16 -11.72
N GLN A 2 -4.52 11.19 -11.57
CA GLN A 2 -5.25 10.99 -10.32
C GLN A 2 -4.40 10.11 -9.40
N GLU A 3 -3.95 10.66 -8.27
CA GLU A 3 -3.25 9.92 -7.23
C GLU A 3 -4.22 9.61 -6.08
N LEU A 4 -4.10 8.43 -5.48
CA LEU A 4 -4.85 8.03 -4.30
C LEU A 4 -3.93 7.27 -3.35
N PHE A 5 -4.04 7.57 -2.06
CA PHE A 5 -3.22 6.95 -1.03
C PHE A 5 -4.13 6.34 0.04
N VAL A 6 -3.85 5.10 0.38
CA VAL A 6 -4.68 4.30 1.28
C VAL A 6 -3.79 3.64 2.32
N LYS A 7 -4.31 3.52 3.54
CA LYS A 7 -3.77 2.75 4.65
C LYS A 7 -4.85 1.77 5.11
N LYS A 8 -4.61 0.47 4.95
CA LYS A 8 -5.57 -0.58 5.28
C LYS A 8 -4.92 -1.67 6.09
N TYR A 9 -5.53 -2.03 7.22
CA TYR A 9 -5.10 -3.18 8.01
C TYR A 9 -5.95 -4.40 7.66
N TRP A 10 -5.31 -5.51 7.29
CA TRP A 10 -5.98 -6.79 7.10
C TRP A 10 -5.75 -7.69 8.31
N ASN A 11 -6.83 -7.91 9.06
CA ASN A 11 -6.81 -8.67 10.31
C ASN A 11 -6.40 -10.14 10.11
N GLU A 12 -6.78 -10.75 8.98
CA GLU A 12 -6.55 -12.18 8.73
C GLU A 12 -5.06 -12.52 8.62
N GLU A 13 -4.27 -11.60 8.08
CA GLU A 13 -2.84 -11.80 7.85
C GLU A 13 -1.96 -11.02 8.83
N ASP A 14 -2.56 -10.21 9.73
CA ASP A 14 -1.85 -9.29 10.63
C ASP A 14 -0.86 -8.38 9.86
N VAL A 15 -1.34 -7.78 8.77
CA VAL A 15 -0.54 -6.92 7.90
C VAL A 15 -1.21 -5.57 7.70
N LEU A 16 -0.42 -4.51 7.85
CA LEU A 16 -0.80 -3.15 7.54
C LEU A 16 -0.26 -2.74 6.17
N PHE A 17 -1.16 -2.51 5.23
CA PHE A 17 -0.83 -2.05 3.89
C PHE A 17 -0.90 -0.54 3.80
N TYR A 18 0.08 0.03 3.11
CA TYR A 18 -0.04 1.37 2.54
C TYR A 18 0.03 1.21 1.03
N LEU A 19 -0.97 1.72 0.32
CA LEU A 19 -1.10 1.59 -1.12
C LEU A 19 -1.12 2.98 -1.75
N HIS A 20 -0.36 3.14 -2.82
CA HIS A 20 -0.39 4.34 -3.65
C HIS A 20 -0.81 3.95 -5.06
N PHE A 21 -1.96 4.46 -5.46
CA PHE A 21 -2.54 4.25 -6.77
C PHE A 21 -2.33 5.47 -7.68
N GLN A 22 -2.06 5.19 -8.96
CA GLN A 22 -2.10 6.17 -10.03
C GLN A 22 -3.06 5.70 -11.12
N ASN A 23 -4.09 6.50 -11.40
CA ASN A 23 -5.16 6.17 -12.33
C ASN A 23 -5.79 4.78 -12.05
N GLY A 24 -6.05 4.50 -10.76
CA GLY A 24 -6.67 3.26 -10.31
C GLY A 24 -5.74 2.04 -10.20
N LYS A 25 -4.45 2.15 -10.55
CA LYS A 25 -3.47 1.05 -10.46
C LYS A 25 -2.43 1.29 -9.38
N ALA A 26 -2.12 0.29 -8.57
CA ALA A 26 -1.06 0.43 -7.57
C ALA A 26 0.30 0.59 -8.25
N VAL A 27 1.09 1.55 -7.78
CA VAL A 27 2.46 1.80 -8.27
C VAL A 27 3.50 1.76 -7.15
N ARG A 28 3.06 1.90 -5.89
CA ARG A 28 3.90 1.70 -4.70
C ARG A 28 3.07 1.07 -3.59
N GLN A 29 3.69 0.16 -2.84
CA GLN A 29 3.08 -0.53 -1.72
C GLN A 29 4.07 -0.70 -0.58
N ILE A 30 3.55 -0.60 0.63
CA ILE A 30 4.26 -0.93 1.87
C ILE A 30 3.45 -2.02 2.56
N GLU A 31 4.11 -3.08 2.98
CA GLU A 31 3.56 -4.07 3.89
C GLU A 31 4.30 -3.94 5.21
N GLU A 32 3.59 -3.64 6.29
CA GLU A 32 4.14 -3.63 7.65
C GLU A 32 3.55 -4.80 8.43
N THR A 33 4.41 -5.68 8.92
CA THR A 33 4.06 -6.82 9.77
C THR A 33 4.92 -6.80 11.04
N SER A 34 4.61 -7.67 12.00
CA SER A 34 5.49 -7.90 13.16
C SER A 34 6.89 -8.44 12.80
N LYS A 35 7.05 -9.04 11.62
CA LYS A 35 8.33 -9.63 11.15
C LYS A 35 9.22 -8.61 10.45
N GLY A 36 8.67 -7.50 10.00
CA GLY A 36 9.39 -6.50 9.24
C GLY A 36 8.52 -5.84 8.20
N ARG A 37 9.19 -5.27 7.20
CA ARG A 37 8.58 -4.38 6.23
C ARG A 37 9.05 -4.68 4.82
N VAL A 38 8.12 -4.75 3.89
CA VAL A 38 8.39 -4.94 2.46
C VAL A 38 7.96 -3.69 1.70
N LEU A 39 8.79 -3.26 0.74
CA LEU A 39 8.53 -2.11 -0.13
C LEU A 39 8.46 -2.58 -1.58
N LEU A 40 7.32 -2.38 -2.21
CA LEU A 40 7.07 -2.81 -3.59
C LEU A 40 6.80 -1.59 -4.46
N THR A 41 7.24 -1.67 -5.72
CA THR A 41 7.01 -0.62 -6.72
C THR A 41 6.62 -1.25 -8.04
N SER A 42 6.06 -0.47 -8.97
CA SER A 42 5.79 -0.97 -10.33
C SER A 42 7.06 -1.44 -11.07
N GLU A 43 8.25 -0.96 -10.68
CA GLU A 43 9.53 -1.37 -11.23
C GLU A 43 10.07 -2.65 -10.58
N ASN A 44 9.76 -2.85 -9.29
CA ASN A 44 10.07 -4.06 -8.54
C ASN A 44 8.81 -4.58 -7.82
N PRO A 45 7.90 -5.25 -8.56
CA PRO A 45 6.59 -5.63 -8.03
C PRO A 45 6.62 -6.90 -7.18
N TYR A 46 7.76 -7.59 -7.09
CA TYR A 46 7.90 -8.83 -6.32
C TYR A 46 9.12 -8.73 -5.40
N GLN A 47 8.92 -8.95 -4.10
CA GLN A 47 10.01 -8.99 -3.12
C GLN A 47 9.62 -9.87 -1.94
N GLU A 48 10.53 -10.73 -1.49
CA GLU A 48 10.38 -11.51 -0.24
C GLU A 48 9.09 -12.35 -0.14
N GLY A 49 8.55 -12.78 -1.29
CA GLY A 49 7.30 -13.54 -1.38
C GLY A 49 6.03 -12.67 -1.41
N SER A 50 6.17 -11.36 -1.26
CA SER A 50 5.11 -10.36 -1.47
C SER A 50 5.00 -9.96 -2.94
N MET A 51 3.81 -9.50 -3.31
CA MET A 51 3.48 -8.98 -4.64
C MET A 51 2.76 -7.64 -4.53
N LEU A 52 3.14 -6.69 -5.38
CA LEU A 52 2.44 -5.42 -5.55
C LEU A 52 0.98 -5.70 -5.91
N TYR A 53 0.06 -5.05 -5.22
CA TYR A 53 -1.38 -5.16 -5.45
C TYR A 53 -1.70 -4.98 -6.94
N ASP A 54 -2.30 -5.99 -7.56
CA ASP A 54 -2.51 -6.08 -9.01
C ASP A 54 -3.97 -5.85 -9.43
N GLN A 55 -4.86 -5.66 -8.47
CA GLN A 55 -6.28 -5.35 -8.64
C GLN A 55 -6.58 -3.84 -8.66
N SER A 56 -7.81 -3.48 -9.02
CA SER A 56 -8.29 -2.08 -8.98
C SER A 56 -8.49 -1.62 -7.54
N VAL A 57 -8.33 -0.32 -7.29
CA VAL A 57 -8.74 0.28 -6.00
C VAL A 57 -10.23 0.06 -5.71
N ASP A 58 -11.07 -0.08 -6.74
CA ASP A 58 -12.51 -0.31 -6.57
C ASP A 58 -12.84 -1.70 -5.99
N GLU A 59 -11.88 -2.63 -6.01
CA GLU A 59 -12.03 -3.96 -5.41
C GLU A 59 -11.70 -3.94 -3.90
N LEU A 60 -11.14 -2.83 -3.39
CA LEU A 60 -10.89 -2.66 -1.97
C LEU A 60 -12.13 -2.15 -1.23
N GLU A 61 -12.51 -2.85 -0.18
CA GLU A 61 -13.49 -2.36 0.79
C GLU A 61 -12.86 -1.28 1.68
N LEU A 62 -12.91 -0.03 1.21
CA LEU A 62 -12.34 1.14 1.87
C LEU A 62 -13.39 1.96 2.62
N ASN A 63 -13.01 2.43 3.80
CA ASN A 63 -13.73 3.44 4.56
C ASN A 63 -13.04 4.80 4.42
N ASP A 64 -13.75 5.88 4.78
CA ASP A 64 -13.19 7.24 4.75
C ASP A 64 -11.90 7.37 5.59
N SER A 65 -11.78 6.59 6.67
CA SER A 65 -10.60 6.55 7.54
C SER A 65 -9.38 5.85 6.93
N ASP A 66 -9.57 5.08 5.85
CA ASP A 66 -8.49 4.35 5.20
C ASP A 66 -7.74 5.27 4.23
N PHE A 67 -8.32 6.39 3.81
CA PHE A 67 -7.62 7.37 2.97
C PHE A 67 -6.61 8.16 3.79
N ILE A 68 -5.39 8.25 3.26
CA ILE A 68 -4.30 9.02 3.86
C ILE A 68 -3.78 10.05 2.86
N THR A 69 -3.02 10.99 3.36
CA THR A 69 -2.31 11.96 2.54
C THR A 69 -1.06 11.36 1.93
N LYS A 70 -0.59 11.97 0.85
CA LYS A 70 0.73 11.70 0.25
C LYS A 70 1.86 11.86 1.27
N GLU A 71 1.74 12.83 2.17
CA GLU A 71 2.72 13.11 3.21
C GLU A 71 2.80 11.97 4.23
N GLU A 72 1.65 11.46 4.68
CA GLU A 72 1.58 10.29 5.57
C GLU A 72 2.16 9.05 4.91
N PHE A 73 1.83 8.80 3.63
CA PHE A 73 2.40 7.70 2.87
C PHE A 73 3.93 7.83 2.77
N ASN A 74 4.44 9.01 2.39
CA ASN A 74 5.88 9.22 2.26
C ASN A 74 6.60 9.16 3.61
N LYS A 75 5.95 9.59 4.70
CA LYS A 75 6.48 9.42 6.06
C LYS A 75 6.60 7.95 6.42
N ALA A 76 5.58 7.14 6.11
CA ALA A 76 5.69 5.70 6.23
C ALA A 76 6.83 5.20 5.34
N TRP A 77 6.85 5.51 4.04
CA TRP A 77 7.88 5.09 3.06
C TRP A 77 9.31 5.29 3.56
N ASN A 78 9.62 6.48 4.08
CA ASN A 78 10.97 6.86 4.50
C ASN A 78 11.31 6.51 5.97
N LYS A 79 10.41 5.82 6.68
CA LYS A 79 10.68 5.35 8.05
C LYS A 79 11.85 4.37 8.03
N GLN A 80 12.96 4.78 8.66
CA GLN A 80 14.16 3.97 8.91
C GLN A 80 13.97 3.07 10.13
#